data_AF-A0A8T5SZI2-F1
#
_entry.id   AF-A0A8T5SZI2-F1
#
_cell.length_a   1.000
_cell.length_b   1.000
_cell.length_c   1.000
_cell.angle_alpha   90.00
_cell.angle_beta   90.00
_cell.angle_gamma   90.00
#
_symmetry.space_group_name_H-M   'P 1'
#
loop_
_entity.id
_entity.type
_entity.pdbx_description
1 polymer ?
#
loop_
_entity_poly.entity_id
_entity_poly.type
_entity_poly.pdbx_seq_one_letter_code
_entity_poly.pdbx_strand_id
1 'polypeptide(L)'
;MKELIEKSKYDIRKLKLLITKYTAKEFDGLSEPCYYPKTKLVYHEILRAMGLTDKNVKDFVKRQYKGTRAETWLLHKDVGTNLLIVVMHLFLLHRDTAAFKTTLAYYMFFQYGRVMNKQLRYCNPDIFRYTLDMLTKTHLFIREKTIANSLYYLSTELKKKYEVSIADWDLDKIIDFITASRHRISQSAKSFVQNYYKAKEAGESIKTQTDTSEDDNNSYQYQSLERGKSKVDETIKKLTIYKIVDRESINEAKRISKVKASIAELIAREMVNPEYSDKMRMILNLYMKQLKSTSQICGSGFEKYLRRLMAVKRSNAPVYFKQQVNLLLLNVLENLKLMDQYNSYTPQTQFIINLFLAAYITLIFRSTMC
;
A
#
# COMPACT_ATOMS: atom_id res chain seq x y z
N MET A 1 -28.26 22.31 16.95
CA MET A 1 -28.48 21.13 16.06
C MET A 1 -29.63 21.34 15.08
N LYS A 2 -30.86 21.59 15.54
CA LYS A 2 -32.06 21.81 14.69
C LYS A 2 -31.82 22.74 13.50
N GLU A 3 -31.24 23.92 13.74
CA GLU A 3 -30.91 24.91 12.70
C GLU A 3 -30.00 24.36 11.58
N LEU A 4 -29.03 23.48 11.90
CA LEU A 4 -28.16 22.90 10.88
C LEU A 4 -28.91 21.85 10.05
N ILE A 5 -29.78 21.06 10.68
CA ILE A 5 -30.62 20.06 10.01
C ILE A 5 -31.62 20.77 9.08
N GLU A 6 -32.27 21.85 9.53
CA GLU A 6 -33.20 22.63 8.70
C GLU A 6 -32.53 23.25 7.47
N LYS A 7 -31.26 23.68 7.61
CA LYS A 7 -30.47 24.20 6.49
C LYS A 7 -29.97 23.12 5.54
N SER A 8 -29.94 21.86 5.98
CA SER A 8 -29.43 20.76 5.17
C SER A 8 -30.51 20.25 4.21
N LYS A 9 -30.11 19.99 2.97
CA LYS A 9 -30.96 19.43 1.91
C LYS A 9 -30.44 18.05 1.52
N TYR A 10 -30.32 17.17 2.51
CA TYR A 10 -29.70 15.86 2.35
C TYR A 10 -30.65 14.84 1.74
N ASP A 11 -30.09 13.96 0.92
CA ASP A 11 -30.71 12.70 0.52
C ASP A 11 -30.07 11.58 1.36
N ILE A 12 -30.85 11.00 2.27
CA ILE A 12 -30.34 10.00 3.23
C ILE A 12 -29.78 8.76 2.52
N ARG A 13 -30.34 8.37 1.37
CA ARG A 13 -29.89 7.21 0.59
C ARG A 13 -28.55 7.51 -0.07
N LYS A 14 -28.41 8.68 -0.69
CA LYS A 14 -27.14 9.12 -1.29
C LYS A 14 -26.05 9.25 -0.23
N LEU A 15 -26.37 9.84 0.92
CA LEU A 15 -25.43 9.99 2.02
C LEU A 15 -24.97 8.63 2.57
N LYS A 16 -25.90 7.67 2.74
CA LYS A 16 -25.58 6.29 3.13
C LYS A 16 -24.62 5.63 2.14
N LEU A 17 -24.94 5.66 0.85
CA LEU A 17 -24.09 5.07 -0.20
C LEU A 17 -22.70 5.70 -0.22
N LEU A 18 -22.63 7.03 -0.07
CA LEU A 18 -21.36 7.77 0.00
C LEU A 18 -20.51 7.30 1.18
N ILE A 19 -21.08 7.27 2.37
CA ILE A 19 -20.38 6.84 3.58
C ILE A 19 -19.94 5.38 3.46
N THR A 20 -20.83 4.46 3.04
CA THR A 20 -20.47 3.04 2.86
C THR A 20 -19.33 2.86 1.87
N LYS A 21 -19.36 3.56 0.74
CA LYS A 21 -18.28 3.54 -0.26
C LYS A 21 -16.94 3.97 0.35
N TYR A 22 -16.92 5.05 1.11
CA TYR A 22 -15.69 5.53 1.74
C TYR A 22 -15.24 4.64 2.89
N THR A 23 -16.15 4.14 3.74
CA THR A 23 -15.79 3.19 4.79
C THR A 23 -15.14 1.94 4.20
N ALA A 24 -15.69 1.37 3.13
CA ALA A 24 -15.12 0.20 2.47
C ALA A 24 -13.73 0.50 1.88
N LYS A 25 -13.58 1.65 1.20
CA LYS A 25 -12.29 2.07 0.64
C LYS A 25 -11.23 2.27 1.71
N GLU A 26 -11.56 2.95 2.81
CA GLU A 26 -10.60 3.19 3.89
C GLU A 26 -10.29 1.90 4.65
N PHE A 27 -11.26 0.99 4.79
CA PHE A 27 -11.05 -0.32 5.39
C PHE A 27 -10.00 -1.13 4.61
N ASP A 28 -10.14 -1.18 3.29
CA ASP A 28 -9.20 -1.86 2.39
C ASP A 28 -7.82 -1.19 2.43
N GLY A 29 -7.78 0.14 2.30
CA GLY A 29 -6.52 0.89 2.35
C GLY A 29 -5.75 0.70 3.65
N LEU A 30 -6.43 0.61 4.80
CA LEU A 30 -5.79 0.38 6.11
C LEU A 30 -5.15 -1.02 6.25
N SER A 31 -5.32 -1.91 5.29
CA SER A 31 -4.55 -3.16 5.20
C SER A 31 -3.14 -2.93 4.65
N GLU A 32 -2.93 -1.85 3.90
CA GLU A 32 -1.62 -1.51 3.36
C GLU A 32 -0.74 -0.80 4.41
N PRO A 33 0.56 -1.14 4.48
CA PRO A 33 1.47 -0.42 5.34
C PRO A 33 1.56 1.04 4.90
N CYS A 34 1.75 1.95 5.85
CA CYS A 34 1.87 3.38 5.58
C CYS A 34 0.64 4.06 4.94
N TYR A 35 -0.52 3.41 4.94
CA TYR A 35 -1.73 4.03 4.44
C TYR A 35 -2.31 5.06 5.42
N TYR A 36 -2.72 6.21 4.89
CA TYR A 36 -3.42 7.26 5.63
C TYR A 36 -4.68 7.72 4.89
N PRO A 37 -5.85 7.71 5.54
CA PRO A 37 -7.09 8.20 4.95
C PRO A 37 -7.00 9.64 4.41
N LYS A 38 -7.45 9.83 3.16
CA LYS A 38 -7.49 11.15 2.50
C LYS A 38 -8.77 11.89 2.87
N THR A 39 -8.73 12.62 3.98
CA THR A 39 -9.92 13.16 4.65
C THR A 39 -10.54 14.41 4.01
N LYS A 40 -9.75 15.25 3.32
CA LYS A 40 -10.22 16.54 2.78
C LYS A 40 -11.27 16.38 1.66
N LEU A 41 -11.05 15.44 0.74
CA LEU A 41 -11.98 15.19 -0.37
C LEU A 41 -13.33 14.72 0.16
N VAL A 42 -13.32 13.73 1.07
CA VAL A 42 -14.55 13.13 1.61
C VAL A 42 -15.37 14.15 2.38
N TYR A 43 -14.72 15.02 3.14
CA TYR A 43 -15.39 16.12 3.83
C TYR A 43 -16.23 16.99 2.88
N HIS A 44 -15.64 17.41 1.74
CA HIS A 44 -16.36 18.23 0.76
C HIS A 44 -17.47 17.46 0.03
N GLU A 45 -17.31 16.15 -0.19
CA GLU A 45 -18.36 15.32 -0.76
C GLU A 45 -19.54 15.14 0.20
N ILE A 46 -19.29 14.96 1.50
CA ILE A 46 -20.34 14.89 2.53
C ILE A 46 -21.08 16.22 2.60
N LEU A 47 -20.37 17.36 2.62
CA LEU A 47 -21.00 18.68 2.58
C LEU A 47 -21.94 18.83 1.38
N ARG A 48 -21.48 18.44 0.18
CA ARG A 48 -22.28 18.48 -1.04
C ARG A 48 -23.50 17.57 -0.95
N ALA A 49 -23.33 16.35 -0.44
CA ALA A 49 -24.43 15.40 -0.25
C ALA A 49 -25.47 15.88 0.78
N MET A 50 -25.05 16.72 1.73
CA MET A 50 -25.93 17.34 2.71
C MET A 50 -26.51 18.68 2.27
N GLY A 51 -26.10 19.22 1.12
CA GLY A 51 -26.47 20.56 0.69
C GLY A 51 -25.95 21.68 1.61
N LEU A 52 -24.85 21.43 2.32
CA LEU A 52 -24.24 22.36 3.27
C LEU A 52 -22.97 22.99 2.69
N THR A 53 -22.68 24.20 3.16
CA THR A 53 -21.39 24.86 2.93
C THR A 53 -20.45 24.67 4.12
N ASP A 54 -19.15 24.80 3.88
CA ASP A 54 -18.14 24.79 4.95
C ASP A 54 -18.41 25.84 6.04
N LYS A 55 -18.93 27.02 5.63
CA LYS A 55 -19.35 28.09 6.54
C LYS A 55 -20.48 27.63 7.47
N ASN A 56 -21.48 26.90 6.95
CA ASN A 56 -22.59 26.44 7.78
C ASN A 56 -22.11 25.54 8.93
N VAL A 57 -21.17 24.64 8.66
CA VAL A 57 -20.64 23.73 9.69
C VAL A 57 -19.70 24.46 10.65
N LYS A 58 -18.84 25.36 10.16
CA LYS A 58 -17.99 26.20 11.03
C LYS A 58 -18.80 27.04 12.01
N ASP A 59 -19.84 27.70 11.50
CA ASP A 59 -20.72 28.53 12.32
C ASP A 59 -21.48 27.68 13.34
N PHE A 60 -21.94 26.49 12.93
CA PHE A 60 -22.56 25.53 13.83
C PHE A 60 -21.61 25.10 14.96
N VAL A 61 -20.40 24.67 14.63
CA VAL A 61 -19.40 24.22 15.62
C VAL A 61 -19.04 25.35 16.58
N LYS A 62 -18.87 26.58 16.07
CA LYS A 62 -18.60 27.75 16.91
C LYS A 62 -19.73 28.02 17.90
N ARG A 63 -20.99 27.92 17.48
CA ARG A 63 -22.16 28.09 18.35
C ARG A 63 -22.31 26.94 19.34
N GLN A 64 -22.15 25.70 18.87
CA GLN A 64 -22.41 24.49 19.63
C GLN A 64 -21.54 24.40 20.89
N TYR A 65 -20.26 24.79 20.80
CA TYR A 65 -19.33 24.70 21.94
C TYR A 65 -19.17 26.00 22.72
N LYS A 66 -19.87 27.08 22.36
CA LYS A 66 -19.76 28.37 23.06
C LYS A 66 -20.21 28.22 24.52
N GLY A 67 -19.41 28.71 25.47
CA GLY A 67 -19.68 28.64 26.90
C GLY A 67 -19.44 27.26 27.53
N THR A 68 -18.83 26.32 26.80
CA THR A 68 -18.50 24.99 27.32
C THR A 68 -17.00 24.85 27.60
N ARG A 69 -16.62 23.86 28.42
CA ARG A 69 -15.21 23.48 28.64
C ARG A 69 -14.45 23.17 27.34
N ALA A 70 -15.15 22.79 26.28
CA ALA A 70 -14.60 22.45 24.97
C ALA A 70 -14.40 23.66 24.05
N GLU A 71 -14.82 24.87 24.45
CA GLU A 71 -14.73 26.08 23.62
C GLU A 71 -13.28 26.42 23.24
N THR A 72 -12.33 26.21 24.16
CA THR A 72 -10.92 26.55 23.99
C THR A 72 -10.11 25.46 23.28
N TRP A 73 -10.66 24.24 23.16
CA TRP A 73 -9.92 23.08 22.68
C TRP A 73 -10.14 22.86 21.18
N LEU A 74 -9.06 22.99 20.39
CA LEU A 74 -9.06 22.77 18.94
C LEU A 74 -9.57 21.38 18.53
N LEU A 75 -9.41 20.39 19.41
CA LEU A 75 -9.88 19.02 19.19
C LEU A 75 -11.40 18.98 18.94
N HIS A 76 -12.18 19.61 19.82
CA HIS A 76 -13.63 19.58 19.79
C HIS A 76 -14.19 20.52 18.72
N LYS A 77 -13.43 21.55 18.34
CA LYS A 77 -13.78 22.50 17.27
C LYS A 77 -13.47 22.01 15.85
N ASP A 78 -12.99 20.79 15.69
CA ASP A 78 -12.69 20.28 14.37
C ASP A 78 -13.96 20.05 13.53
N VAL A 79 -14.03 20.72 12.39
CA VAL A 79 -15.24 20.78 11.55
C VAL A 79 -15.57 19.42 10.94
N GLY A 80 -14.57 18.65 10.50
CA GLY A 80 -14.78 17.33 9.91
C GLY A 80 -15.29 16.29 10.92
N THR A 81 -14.73 16.31 12.13
CA THR A 81 -15.17 15.47 13.27
C THR A 81 -16.64 15.75 13.59
N ASN A 82 -17.00 17.03 13.72
CA ASN A 82 -18.37 17.42 14.03
C ASN A 82 -19.35 17.09 12.90
N LEU A 83 -18.94 17.26 11.64
CA LEU A 83 -19.77 16.88 10.50
C LEU A 83 -20.10 15.37 10.53
N LEU A 84 -19.14 14.51 10.85
CA LEU A 84 -19.38 13.07 10.97
C LEU A 84 -20.33 12.74 12.14
N ILE A 85 -20.22 13.45 13.27
CA ILE A 85 -21.14 13.26 14.41
C ILE A 85 -22.56 13.71 14.05
N VAL A 86 -22.69 14.81 13.29
CA VAL A 86 -23.98 15.25 12.72
C VAL A 86 -24.56 14.15 11.82
N VAL A 87 -23.77 13.56 10.94
CA VAL A 87 -24.20 12.46 10.06
C VAL A 87 -24.62 11.23 10.87
N MET A 88 -23.88 10.88 11.94
CA MET A 88 -24.26 9.80 12.85
C MET A 88 -25.63 10.05 13.49
N HIS A 89 -25.85 11.25 14.02
CA HIS A 89 -27.13 11.63 14.60
C HIS A 89 -28.26 11.59 13.56
N LEU A 90 -28.03 12.09 12.35
CA LEU A 90 -29.02 12.03 11.27
C LEU A 90 -29.45 10.60 10.94
N PHE A 91 -28.52 9.65 10.88
CA PHE A 91 -28.87 8.24 10.68
C PHE A 91 -29.67 7.65 11.85
N LEU A 92 -29.37 8.04 13.08
CA LEU A 92 -30.13 7.62 14.26
C LEU A 92 -31.56 8.21 14.27
N LEU A 93 -31.74 9.47 13.86
CA LEU A 93 -33.07 10.06 13.68
C LEU A 93 -33.93 9.28 12.68
N HIS A 94 -33.31 8.75 11.62
CA HIS A 94 -33.97 7.92 10.60
C HIS A 94 -34.04 6.43 10.97
N ARG A 95 -33.64 6.06 12.20
CA ARG A 95 -33.57 4.68 12.69
C ARG A 95 -32.67 3.76 11.84
N ASP A 96 -31.74 4.32 11.05
CA ASP A 96 -30.77 3.57 10.25
C ASP A 96 -29.52 3.26 11.08
N THR A 97 -29.66 2.31 12.01
CA THR A 97 -28.58 1.88 12.91
C THR A 97 -27.39 1.27 12.15
N ALA A 98 -27.61 0.71 10.96
CA ALA A 98 -26.55 0.18 10.12
C ALA A 98 -25.68 1.32 9.56
N ALA A 99 -26.29 2.35 8.97
CA ALA A 99 -25.56 3.51 8.47
C ALA A 99 -24.85 4.29 9.60
N PHE A 100 -25.45 4.36 10.79
CA PHE A 100 -24.78 4.88 11.99
C PHE A 100 -23.50 4.09 12.31
N LYS A 101 -23.57 2.76 12.39
CA LYS A 101 -22.38 1.90 12.63
C LYS A 101 -21.30 2.12 11.58
N THR A 102 -21.68 2.18 10.30
CA THR A 102 -20.74 2.41 9.19
C THR A 102 -20.08 3.78 9.27
N THR A 103 -20.84 4.82 9.66
CA THR A 103 -20.30 6.18 9.87
C THR A 103 -19.36 6.23 11.07
N LEU A 104 -19.69 5.52 12.15
CA LEU A 104 -18.85 5.44 13.34
C LEU A 104 -17.53 4.73 13.05
N ALA A 105 -17.54 3.64 12.27
CA ALA A 105 -16.32 2.99 11.80
C ALA A 105 -15.47 3.95 10.95
N TYR A 106 -16.09 4.65 9.99
CA TYR A 106 -15.39 5.67 9.19
C TYR A 106 -14.77 6.78 10.04
N TYR A 107 -15.50 7.24 11.05
CA TYR A 107 -15.01 8.21 12.02
C TYR A 107 -13.75 7.71 12.74
N MET A 108 -13.71 6.43 13.12
CA MET A 108 -12.51 5.83 13.74
C MET A 108 -11.33 5.79 12.76
N PHE A 109 -11.55 5.48 11.49
CA PHE A 109 -10.51 5.53 10.45
C PHE A 109 -9.98 6.95 10.26
N PHE A 110 -10.88 7.93 10.21
CA PHE A 110 -10.56 9.34 10.09
C PHE A 110 -9.71 9.84 11.27
N GLN A 111 -10.07 9.48 12.51
CA GLN A 111 -9.28 9.84 13.69
C GLN A 111 -7.92 9.12 13.72
N TYR A 112 -7.88 7.85 13.34
CA TYR A 112 -6.63 7.09 13.22
C TYR A 112 -5.66 7.75 12.26
N GLY A 113 -6.10 8.10 11.05
CA GLY A 113 -5.27 8.77 10.05
C GLY A 113 -4.64 10.06 10.57
N ARG A 114 -5.37 10.84 11.38
CA ARG A 114 -4.86 12.08 11.99
C ARG A 114 -3.87 11.83 13.11
N VAL A 115 -4.14 10.85 13.97
CA VAL A 115 -3.23 10.48 15.06
C VAL A 115 -1.93 9.93 14.49
N MET A 116 -2.01 9.04 13.52
CA MET A 116 -0.84 8.45 12.87
C MET A 116 -0.03 9.48 12.10
N ASN A 117 -0.65 10.35 11.29
CA ASN A 117 0.07 11.42 10.59
C ASN A 117 0.83 12.35 11.55
N LYS A 118 0.28 12.59 12.75
CA LYS A 118 0.95 13.39 13.78
C LYS A 118 2.16 12.68 14.38
N GLN A 119 2.09 11.36 14.56
CA GLN A 119 3.09 10.58 15.29
C GLN A 119 4.19 10.01 14.38
N LEU A 120 3.82 9.62 13.16
CA LEU A 120 4.68 8.99 12.18
C LEU A 120 4.96 9.98 11.04
N ARG A 121 6.10 10.66 11.10
CA ARG A 121 6.50 11.68 10.10
C ARG A 121 6.97 11.06 8.79
N TYR A 122 7.59 9.88 8.87
CA TYR A 122 8.13 9.14 7.75
C TYR A 122 7.75 7.67 7.92
N CYS A 123 7.28 7.05 6.86
CA CYS A 123 6.86 5.66 6.89
C CYS A 123 7.65 4.83 5.89
N ASN A 124 8.35 3.81 6.39
CA ASN A 124 8.99 2.75 5.63
C ASN A 124 8.07 1.52 5.72
N PRO A 125 7.53 1.01 4.59
CA PRO A 125 6.60 -0.12 4.59
C PRO A 125 7.13 -1.40 5.27
N ASP A 126 8.44 -1.68 5.13
CA ASP A 126 9.03 -2.93 5.62
C ASP A 126 9.25 -2.88 7.14
N ILE A 127 9.67 -1.73 7.66
CA ILE A 127 9.75 -1.50 9.11
C ILE A 127 8.33 -1.47 9.71
N PHE A 128 7.36 -0.91 8.99
CA PHE A 128 5.97 -0.85 9.45
C PHE A 128 5.38 -2.26 9.61
N ARG A 129 5.58 -3.13 8.60
CA ARG A 129 5.14 -4.54 8.67
C ARG A 129 5.88 -5.30 9.77
N TYR A 130 7.20 -5.15 9.86
CA TYR A 130 8.00 -5.77 10.91
C TYR A 130 7.50 -5.38 12.30
N THR A 131 7.24 -4.09 12.48
CA THR A 131 6.75 -3.56 13.75
C THR A 131 5.40 -4.17 14.08
N LEU A 132 4.49 -4.30 13.11
CA LEU A 132 3.21 -4.96 13.32
C LEU A 132 3.41 -6.41 13.79
N ASP A 133 4.27 -7.17 13.14
CA ASP A 133 4.52 -8.59 13.46
C ASP A 133 5.18 -8.78 14.84
N MET A 134 5.96 -7.79 15.29
CA MET A 134 6.66 -7.82 16.59
C MET A 134 5.85 -7.23 17.74
N LEU A 135 4.64 -6.73 17.49
CA LEU A 135 3.75 -6.31 18.58
C LEU A 135 3.36 -7.51 19.45
N THR A 136 3.16 -7.26 20.74
CA THR A 136 2.68 -8.30 21.66
C THR A 136 1.30 -8.79 21.25
N LYS A 137 1.01 -10.08 21.52
CA LYS A 137 -0.31 -10.68 21.24
C LYS A 137 -1.48 -9.96 21.93
N THR A 138 -1.19 -9.23 23.01
CA THR A 138 -2.16 -8.42 23.76
C THR A 138 -2.38 -7.04 23.15
N HIS A 139 -1.51 -6.58 22.24
CA HIS A 139 -1.67 -5.30 21.57
C HIS A 139 -2.90 -5.33 20.66
N LEU A 140 -3.67 -4.24 20.66
CA LEU A 140 -4.96 -4.15 19.95
C LEU A 140 -4.86 -4.56 18.47
N PHE A 141 -3.84 -4.04 17.75
CA PHE A 141 -3.63 -4.33 16.32
C PHE A 141 -3.39 -5.81 16.00
N ILE A 142 -2.81 -6.57 16.94
CA ILE A 142 -2.60 -8.01 16.78
C ILE A 142 -3.80 -8.80 17.27
N ARG A 143 -4.36 -8.42 18.42
CA ARG A 143 -5.51 -9.10 19.01
C ARG A 143 -6.71 -9.13 18.06
N GLU A 144 -6.98 -8.01 17.38
CA GLU A 144 -8.05 -7.90 16.38
C GLU A 144 -7.56 -8.24 14.95
N LYS A 145 -6.35 -8.82 14.82
CA LYS A 145 -5.68 -9.27 13.60
C LYS A 145 -5.22 -8.18 12.62
N THR A 146 -5.94 -7.06 12.51
CA THR A 146 -5.55 -5.93 11.64
C THR A 146 -5.88 -4.58 12.28
N ILE A 147 -5.25 -3.52 11.77
CA ILE A 147 -5.56 -2.13 12.17
C ILE A 147 -7.03 -1.80 11.87
N ALA A 148 -7.52 -2.15 10.68
CA ALA A 148 -8.90 -1.88 10.30
C ALA A 148 -9.90 -2.56 11.25
N ASN A 149 -9.68 -3.84 11.56
CA ASN A 149 -10.51 -4.59 12.52
C ASN A 149 -10.40 -4.01 13.93
N SER A 150 -9.22 -3.56 14.34
CA SER A 150 -9.03 -2.90 15.63
C SER A 150 -9.86 -1.64 15.78
N LEU A 151 -9.88 -0.82 14.73
CA LEU A 151 -10.67 0.41 14.72
C LEU A 151 -12.16 0.10 14.65
N TYR A 152 -12.55 -0.96 13.94
CA TYR A 152 -13.93 -1.45 13.91
C TYR A 152 -14.38 -1.98 15.29
N TYR A 153 -13.53 -2.73 15.99
CA TYR A 153 -13.76 -3.16 17.37
C TYR A 153 -13.96 -1.95 18.30
N LEU A 154 -13.06 -0.97 18.25
CA LEU A 154 -13.20 0.25 19.05
C LEU A 154 -14.49 1.02 18.71
N SER A 155 -14.90 1.04 17.45
CA SER A 155 -16.17 1.65 17.03
C SER A 155 -17.37 0.96 17.69
N THR A 156 -17.35 -0.37 17.81
CA THR A 156 -18.40 -1.15 18.45
C THR A 156 -18.47 -0.88 19.95
N GLU A 157 -17.32 -0.74 20.60
CA GLU A 157 -17.24 -0.41 22.03
C GLU A 157 -17.74 1.02 22.31
N LEU A 158 -17.41 1.98 21.45
CA LEU A 158 -17.91 3.35 21.57
C LEU A 158 -19.41 3.44 21.28
N LYS A 159 -19.93 2.64 20.33
CA LYS A 159 -21.36 2.54 20.06
C LYS A 159 -22.12 2.19 21.34
N LYS A 160 -21.74 1.10 22.01
CA LYS A 160 -22.41 0.63 23.25
C LYS A 160 -22.51 1.74 24.30
N LYS A 161 -21.51 2.61 24.38
CA LYS A 161 -21.42 3.65 25.40
C LYS A 161 -22.09 4.98 25.02
N TYR A 162 -22.08 5.36 23.74
CA TYR A 162 -22.42 6.73 23.31
C TYR A 162 -23.54 6.81 22.28
N GLU A 163 -24.09 5.70 21.79
CA GLU A 163 -25.17 5.71 20.79
C GLU A 163 -26.39 6.53 21.23
N VAL A 164 -26.88 6.30 22.45
CA VAL A 164 -28.02 7.03 23.02
C VAL A 164 -27.70 8.52 23.14
N SER A 165 -26.54 8.86 23.70
CA SER A 165 -26.11 10.25 23.83
C SER A 165 -25.96 10.98 22.49
N ILE A 166 -25.53 10.29 21.44
CA ILE A 166 -25.46 10.85 20.08
C ILE A 166 -26.87 11.00 19.49
N ALA A 167 -27.78 10.04 19.73
CA ALA A 167 -29.18 10.14 19.32
C ALA A 167 -29.88 11.35 19.97
N ASP A 168 -29.66 11.57 21.27
CA ASP A 168 -30.27 12.65 22.04
C ASP A 168 -29.55 13.99 21.88
N TRP A 169 -28.42 14.00 21.17
CA TRP A 169 -27.56 15.17 21.00
C TRP A 169 -27.06 15.76 22.34
N ASP A 170 -26.71 14.89 23.30
CA ASP A 170 -26.09 15.27 24.57
C ASP A 170 -24.66 15.78 24.33
N LEU A 171 -24.48 17.10 24.47
CA LEU A 171 -23.23 17.77 24.15
C LEU A 171 -22.07 17.33 25.06
N ASP A 172 -22.30 17.15 26.35
CA ASP A 172 -21.24 16.76 27.29
C ASP A 172 -20.74 15.34 26.99
N LYS A 173 -21.67 14.44 26.65
CA LYS A 173 -21.32 13.09 26.23
C LYS A 173 -20.69 13.05 24.84
N ILE A 174 -21.05 13.95 23.93
CA ILE A 174 -20.36 14.12 22.64
C ILE A 174 -18.91 14.58 22.87
N ILE A 175 -18.67 15.51 23.79
CA ILE A 175 -17.30 15.94 24.17
C ILE A 175 -16.51 14.75 24.72
N ASP A 176 -17.12 13.96 25.61
CA ASP A 176 -16.51 12.75 26.15
C ASP A 176 -16.24 11.71 25.06
N PHE A 177 -17.15 11.54 24.09
CA PHE A 177 -17.00 10.65 22.95
C PHE A 177 -15.80 11.04 22.06
N ILE A 178 -15.68 12.31 21.69
CA ILE A 178 -14.54 12.80 20.89
C ILE A 178 -13.22 12.55 21.63
N THR A 179 -13.21 12.81 22.93
CA THR A 179 -12.03 12.63 23.78
C THR A 179 -11.65 11.16 23.91
N ALA A 180 -12.62 10.29 24.25
CA ALA A 180 -12.41 8.86 24.45
C ALA A 180 -11.98 8.16 23.16
N SER A 181 -12.63 8.48 22.03
CA SER A 181 -12.28 7.89 20.72
C SER A 181 -10.84 8.19 20.33
N ARG A 182 -10.43 9.47 20.41
CA ARG A 182 -9.05 9.87 20.10
C ARG A 182 -8.03 9.31 21.09
N HIS A 183 -8.37 9.25 22.38
CA HIS A 183 -7.48 8.71 23.40
C HIS A 183 -7.20 7.22 23.17
N ARG A 184 -8.23 6.41 22.96
CA ARG A 184 -8.10 4.96 22.71
C ARG A 184 -7.25 4.67 21.47
N ILE A 185 -7.50 5.38 20.37
CA ILE A 185 -6.67 5.29 19.15
C ILE A 185 -5.22 5.70 19.46
N SER A 186 -5.03 6.80 20.19
CA SER A 186 -3.70 7.31 20.50
C SER A 186 -2.88 6.37 21.39
N GLN A 187 -3.50 5.56 22.25
CA GLN A 187 -2.77 4.59 23.08
C GLN A 187 -2.09 3.55 22.18
N SER A 188 -2.86 2.89 21.32
CA SER A 188 -2.33 1.88 20.39
C SER A 188 -1.38 2.48 19.36
N ALA A 189 -1.71 3.66 18.81
CA ALA A 189 -0.85 4.34 17.84
C ALA A 189 0.51 4.74 18.45
N LYS A 190 0.53 5.30 19.67
CA LYS A 190 1.79 5.68 20.33
C LYS A 190 2.66 4.47 20.60
N SER A 191 2.07 3.40 21.14
CA SER A 191 2.81 2.15 21.41
C SER A 191 3.40 1.57 20.13
N PHE A 192 2.60 1.52 19.06
CA PHE A 192 3.08 1.10 17.74
C PHE A 192 4.22 1.99 17.23
N VAL A 193 4.05 3.32 17.25
CA VAL A 193 5.05 4.26 16.71
C VAL A 193 6.35 4.22 17.51
N GLN A 194 6.29 4.02 18.83
CA GLN A 194 7.49 3.82 19.64
C GLN A 194 8.26 2.57 19.22
N ASN A 195 7.57 1.45 19.02
CA ASN A 195 8.21 0.23 18.52
C ASN A 195 8.73 0.41 17.10
N TYR A 196 8.02 1.16 16.26
CA TYR A 196 8.44 1.46 14.90
C TYR A 196 9.76 2.24 14.86
N TYR A 197 9.90 3.31 15.66
CA TYR A 197 11.14 4.07 15.68
C TYR A 197 12.28 3.29 16.33
N LYS A 198 12.00 2.45 17.35
CA LYS A 198 13.00 1.51 17.89
C LYS A 198 13.49 0.52 16.84
N ALA A 199 12.59 -0.11 16.10
CA ALA A 199 12.94 -1.02 15.01
C ALA A 199 13.76 -0.28 13.94
N LYS A 200 13.36 0.95 13.60
CA LYS A 200 14.12 1.79 12.65
C LYS A 200 15.53 2.11 13.15
N GLU A 201 15.69 2.51 14.40
CA GLU A 201 16.99 2.81 15.01
C GLU A 201 17.88 1.57 15.10
N ALA A 202 17.28 0.40 15.34
CA ALA A 202 17.97 -0.89 15.37
C ALA A 202 18.26 -1.46 13.95
N GLY A 203 17.81 -0.81 12.88
CA GLY A 203 17.91 -1.34 11.52
C GLY A 203 17.06 -2.59 11.28
N GLU A 204 16.09 -2.85 12.15
CA GLU A 204 15.18 -3.99 12.06
C GLU A 204 14.07 -3.68 11.06
N SER A 205 14.01 -4.50 10.02
CA SER A 205 12.94 -4.53 9.04
C SER A 205 12.61 -5.98 8.73
N ILE A 206 11.47 -6.24 8.08
CA ILE A 206 11.24 -7.57 7.53
C ILE A 206 12.35 -7.78 6.51
N LYS A 207 13.35 -8.57 6.89
CA LYS A 207 14.42 -8.99 6.01
C LYS A 207 13.81 -9.92 4.96
N THR A 208 13.19 -9.35 3.93
CA THR A 208 13.32 -9.94 2.59
C THR A 208 14.82 -10.14 2.38
N GLN A 209 15.24 -11.32 1.90
CA GLN A 209 16.62 -11.88 1.92
C GLN A 209 17.75 -11.02 1.26
N THR A 210 17.61 -9.71 1.16
CA THR A 210 18.52 -8.77 0.51
C THR A 210 19.44 -7.98 1.43
N ASP A 211 19.28 -8.01 2.76
CA ASP A 211 19.99 -7.08 3.64
C ASP A 211 21.11 -7.77 4.44
N THR A 212 22.22 -8.00 3.74
CA THR A 212 23.57 -8.04 4.31
C THR A 212 24.52 -7.35 3.34
N SER A 213 24.86 -6.11 3.66
CA SER A 213 26.23 -5.60 3.55
C SER A 213 26.27 -4.24 4.22
N GLU A 214 27.05 -4.19 5.30
CA GLU A 214 27.62 -3.00 5.88
C GLU A 214 28.24 -2.14 4.74
N ASP A 215 27.86 -0.87 4.69
CA ASP A 215 28.81 0.23 4.57
C ASP A 215 28.06 1.57 4.65
N ASP A 216 28.23 2.21 5.81
CA ASP A 216 28.00 3.63 6.03
C ASP A 216 28.95 4.42 5.12
N ASN A 217 28.48 4.77 3.92
CA ASN A 217 28.82 5.99 3.19
C ASN A 217 28.31 5.88 1.75
N ASN A 218 27.09 6.35 1.46
CA ASN A 218 26.71 6.92 0.15
C ASN A 218 25.25 7.41 0.15
N SER A 219 25.00 8.62 0.65
CA SER A 219 23.68 9.26 0.57
C SER A 219 23.25 9.58 -0.87
N TYR A 220 24.15 9.51 -1.85
CA TYR A 220 23.87 9.75 -3.26
C TYR A 220 23.26 8.55 -4.02
N GLN A 221 23.22 7.36 -3.43
CA GLN A 221 22.73 6.15 -4.12
C GLN A 221 21.22 5.88 -3.93
N TYR A 222 20.59 6.49 -2.92
CA TYR A 222 19.18 6.24 -2.59
C TYR A 222 18.19 6.86 -3.60
N GLN A 223 18.50 8.02 -4.19
CA GLN A 223 17.62 8.67 -5.18
C GLN A 223 17.58 7.95 -6.54
N SER A 224 18.62 7.17 -6.89
CA SER A 224 18.63 6.39 -8.14
C SER A 224 17.86 5.06 -8.01
N LEU A 225 17.82 4.48 -6.81
CA LEU A 225 17.08 3.24 -6.51
C LEU A 225 15.55 3.43 -6.51
N GLU A 226 15.03 4.56 -6.04
CA GLU A 226 13.58 4.86 -6.09
C GLU A 226 13.06 5.03 -7.51
N ARG A 227 13.82 5.70 -8.39
CA ARG A 227 13.45 5.85 -9.82
C ARG A 227 13.43 4.51 -10.54
N GLY A 228 14.38 3.63 -10.23
CA GLY A 228 14.42 2.31 -10.84
C GLY A 228 13.29 1.38 -10.36
N LYS A 229 12.87 1.44 -9.08
CA LYS A 229 11.71 0.66 -8.59
C LYS A 229 10.41 1.00 -9.31
N SER A 230 10.13 2.30 -9.51
CA SER A 230 8.98 2.75 -10.31
C SER A 230 9.02 2.22 -11.74
N LYS A 231 10.22 2.17 -12.33
CA LYS A 231 10.44 1.67 -13.70
C LYS A 231 10.32 0.15 -13.81
N VAL A 232 10.67 -0.60 -12.76
CA VAL A 232 10.40 -2.04 -12.69
C VAL A 232 8.89 -2.28 -12.73
N ASP A 233 8.11 -1.60 -11.89
CA ASP A 233 6.66 -1.77 -11.88
C ASP A 233 6.00 -1.35 -13.20
N GLU A 234 6.48 -0.28 -13.85
CA GLU A 234 6.02 0.12 -15.18
C GLU A 234 6.30 -0.98 -16.22
N THR A 235 7.49 -1.57 -16.19
CA THR A 235 7.91 -2.65 -17.10
C THR A 235 7.06 -3.90 -16.90
N ILE A 236 6.81 -4.29 -15.64
CA ILE A 236 5.97 -5.45 -15.31
C ILE A 236 4.52 -5.22 -15.77
N LYS A 237 3.96 -4.03 -15.55
CA LYS A 237 2.61 -3.69 -16.04
C LYS A 237 2.51 -3.77 -17.56
N LYS A 238 3.54 -3.32 -18.30
CA LYS A 238 3.60 -3.45 -19.77
C LYS A 238 3.58 -4.90 -20.23
N LEU A 239 4.34 -5.75 -19.56
CA LEU A 239 4.43 -7.18 -19.88
C LEU A 239 3.16 -7.96 -19.53
N THR A 240 2.64 -7.83 -18.31
CA THR A 240 1.57 -8.71 -17.80
C THR A 240 0.16 -8.15 -17.94
N ILE A 241 -0.02 -6.83 -17.75
CA ILE A 241 -1.34 -6.19 -17.77
C ILE A 241 -1.68 -5.77 -19.20
N TYR A 242 -0.77 -5.06 -19.86
CA TYR A 242 -0.97 -4.61 -21.24
C TYR A 242 -0.66 -5.68 -22.28
N LYS A 243 -0.12 -6.83 -21.85
CA LYS A 243 0.15 -8.00 -22.69
C LYS A 243 1.01 -7.68 -23.91
N ILE A 244 1.92 -6.72 -23.77
CA ILE A 244 2.76 -6.25 -24.87
C ILE A 244 3.89 -7.27 -25.10
N VAL A 245 3.93 -7.82 -26.30
CA VAL A 245 5.02 -8.67 -26.78
C VAL A 245 5.97 -7.81 -27.60
N ASP A 246 7.08 -7.39 -27.00
CA ASP A 246 8.08 -6.54 -27.64
C ASP A 246 8.95 -7.35 -28.62
N ARG A 247 8.64 -7.24 -29.91
CA ARG A 247 9.34 -7.96 -30.99
C ARG A 247 10.81 -7.53 -31.13
N GLU A 248 11.14 -6.28 -30.84
CA GLU A 248 12.53 -5.79 -30.91
C GLU A 248 13.35 -6.46 -29.81
N SER A 249 12.84 -6.46 -28.58
CA SER A 249 13.45 -7.16 -27.45
C SER A 249 13.59 -8.67 -27.69
N ILE A 250 12.63 -9.34 -28.35
CA ILE A 250 12.76 -10.75 -28.74
C ILE A 250 13.90 -10.95 -29.73
N ASN A 251 13.98 -10.11 -30.77
CA ASN A 251 15.01 -10.23 -31.81
C ASN A 251 16.41 -10.00 -31.24
N GLU A 252 16.58 -9.01 -30.38
CA GLU A 252 17.86 -8.76 -29.72
C GLU A 252 18.22 -9.84 -28.69
N ALA A 253 17.25 -10.34 -27.90
CA ALA A 253 17.47 -11.46 -26.99
C ALA A 253 17.89 -12.75 -27.73
N LYS A 254 17.30 -13.03 -28.90
CA LYS A 254 17.71 -14.14 -29.78
C LYS A 254 19.15 -13.96 -30.25
N ARG A 255 19.56 -12.75 -30.65
CA ARG A 255 20.94 -12.46 -31.08
C ARG A 255 21.95 -12.73 -29.95
N ILE A 256 21.64 -12.29 -28.73
CA ILE A 256 22.52 -12.43 -27.56
C ILE A 256 22.65 -13.90 -27.12
N SER A 257 21.52 -14.61 -27.04
CA SER A 257 21.46 -15.99 -26.54
C SER A 257 21.78 -17.05 -27.59
N LYS A 258 21.49 -16.77 -28.87
CA LYS A 258 21.50 -17.72 -29.99
C LYS A 258 20.47 -18.86 -29.84
N VAL A 259 19.37 -18.63 -29.12
CA VAL A 259 18.28 -19.61 -29.00
C VAL A 259 17.50 -19.75 -30.32
N LYS A 260 16.94 -20.95 -30.59
CA LYS A 260 16.06 -21.19 -31.74
C LYS A 260 14.83 -20.30 -31.67
N ALA A 261 14.46 -19.68 -32.80
CA ALA A 261 13.35 -18.73 -32.88
C ALA A 261 12.02 -19.28 -32.36
N SER A 262 11.71 -20.56 -32.63
CA SER A 262 10.47 -21.19 -32.17
C SER A 262 10.37 -21.25 -30.64
N ILE A 263 11.47 -21.56 -29.95
CA ILE A 263 11.50 -21.61 -28.48
C ILE A 263 11.42 -20.19 -27.90
N ALA A 264 12.12 -19.23 -28.51
CA ALA A 264 12.06 -17.83 -28.10
C ALA A 264 10.63 -17.27 -28.14
N GLU A 265 9.90 -17.54 -29.22
CA GLU A 265 8.52 -17.07 -29.36
C GLU A 265 7.56 -17.71 -28.36
N LEU A 266 7.69 -19.01 -28.10
CA LEU A 266 6.85 -19.71 -27.12
C LEU A 266 7.07 -19.14 -25.71
N ILE A 267 8.34 -18.99 -25.30
CA ILE A 267 8.69 -18.41 -24.00
C ILE A 267 8.19 -16.96 -23.91
N ALA A 268 8.43 -16.13 -24.94
CA ALA A 268 8.03 -14.72 -24.90
C ALA A 268 6.51 -14.52 -24.83
N ARG A 269 5.71 -15.40 -25.47
CA ARG A 269 4.25 -15.38 -25.38
C ARG A 269 3.76 -15.78 -23.99
N GLU A 270 4.37 -16.79 -23.38
CA GLU A 270 3.98 -17.28 -22.05
C GLU A 270 4.34 -16.27 -20.95
N MET A 271 5.41 -15.49 -21.15
CA MET A 271 5.88 -14.47 -20.21
C MET A 271 4.89 -13.31 -19.95
N VAL A 272 3.83 -13.21 -20.73
CA VAL A 272 2.73 -12.26 -20.55
C VAL A 272 1.77 -12.68 -19.42
N ASN A 273 1.87 -13.93 -18.94
CA ASN A 273 1.01 -14.43 -17.88
C ASN A 273 1.20 -13.64 -16.56
N PRO A 274 0.12 -13.07 -15.97
CA PRO A 274 0.18 -12.33 -14.70
C PRO A 274 0.77 -13.10 -13.52
N GLU A 275 0.68 -14.44 -13.50
CA GLU A 275 1.24 -15.27 -12.43
C GLU A 275 2.76 -15.14 -12.27
N TYR A 276 3.44 -14.67 -13.33
CA TYR A 276 4.88 -14.46 -13.32
C TYR A 276 5.29 -13.06 -12.86
N SER A 277 4.34 -12.16 -12.54
CA SER A 277 4.64 -10.75 -12.23
C SER A 277 5.64 -10.59 -11.08
N ASP A 278 5.46 -11.36 -10.00
CA ASP A 278 6.30 -11.24 -8.82
C ASP A 278 7.71 -11.82 -9.05
N LYS A 279 7.80 -12.93 -9.80
CA LYS A 279 9.07 -13.54 -10.19
C LYS A 279 9.86 -12.61 -11.12
N MET A 280 9.19 -12.01 -12.10
CA MET A 280 9.82 -11.02 -12.99
C MET A 280 10.25 -9.76 -12.24
N ARG A 281 9.41 -9.24 -11.31
CA ARG A 281 9.76 -8.12 -10.45
C ARG A 281 11.01 -8.42 -9.63
N MET A 282 11.10 -9.62 -9.05
CA MET A 282 12.27 -10.07 -8.31
C MET A 282 13.53 -10.11 -9.19
N ILE A 283 13.44 -10.68 -10.40
CA ILE A 283 14.55 -10.74 -11.36
C ILE A 283 15.05 -9.34 -11.72
N LEU A 284 14.15 -8.40 -12.03
CA LEU A 284 14.51 -7.03 -12.38
C LEU A 284 15.10 -6.25 -11.20
N ASN A 285 14.59 -6.47 -9.99
CA ASN A 285 15.17 -5.90 -8.77
C ASN A 285 16.59 -6.41 -8.53
N LEU A 286 16.85 -7.71 -8.75
CA LEU A 286 18.20 -8.30 -8.66
C LEU A 286 19.12 -7.78 -9.76
N TYR A 287 18.60 -7.64 -10.98
CA TYR A 287 19.32 -7.04 -12.11
C TYR A 287 19.74 -5.60 -11.79
N MET A 288 18.84 -4.83 -11.17
CA MET A 288 19.13 -3.46 -10.79
C MET A 288 20.10 -3.34 -9.60
N LYS A 289 19.97 -4.21 -8.60
CA LYS A 289 20.78 -4.14 -7.37
C LYS A 289 22.28 -4.16 -7.66
N GLN A 290 22.71 -4.83 -8.73
CA GLN A 290 24.13 -4.95 -9.09
C GLN A 290 24.62 -3.89 -10.09
N LEU A 291 23.78 -2.93 -10.46
CA LEU A 291 24.15 -1.84 -11.36
C LEU A 291 24.97 -0.80 -10.62
N LYS A 292 26.11 -0.44 -11.20
CA LYS A 292 26.95 0.66 -10.71
C LYS A 292 26.68 1.97 -11.44
N SER A 293 26.18 1.92 -12.67
CA SER A 293 25.85 3.09 -13.48
C SER A 293 24.79 2.79 -14.54
N THR A 294 23.99 3.80 -14.91
CA THR A 294 22.97 3.72 -15.98
C THR A 294 23.58 3.44 -17.35
N SER A 295 24.84 3.81 -17.58
CA SER A 295 25.57 3.52 -18.82
C SER A 295 25.78 2.01 -19.04
N GLN A 296 25.67 1.18 -17.99
CA GLN A 296 25.73 -0.27 -18.09
C GLN A 296 24.47 -0.89 -18.68
N ILE A 297 23.33 -0.17 -18.66
CA ILE A 297 22.09 -0.61 -19.33
C ILE A 297 21.91 0.12 -20.64
N CYS A 298 22.02 1.45 -20.65
CA CYS A 298 21.69 2.25 -21.83
C CYS A 298 22.82 2.29 -22.88
N GLY A 299 24.05 1.97 -22.49
CA GLY A 299 25.22 1.94 -23.39
C GLY A 299 25.58 0.56 -23.94
N SER A 300 26.78 0.47 -24.53
CA SER A 300 27.34 -0.78 -25.09
C SER A 300 27.72 -1.83 -24.03
N GLY A 301 27.67 -1.47 -22.73
CA GLY A 301 28.00 -2.35 -21.61
C GLY A 301 26.94 -3.39 -21.26
N PHE A 302 25.74 -3.31 -21.84
CA PHE A 302 24.58 -4.15 -21.49
C PHE A 302 24.88 -5.65 -21.55
N GLU A 303 25.38 -6.14 -22.69
CA GLU A 303 25.59 -7.58 -22.88
C GLU A 303 26.66 -8.11 -21.92
N LYS A 304 27.75 -7.36 -21.72
CA LYS A 304 28.82 -7.71 -20.78
C LYS A 304 28.30 -7.78 -19.34
N TYR A 305 27.42 -6.85 -18.97
CA TYR A 305 26.80 -6.82 -17.64
C TYR A 305 25.87 -8.03 -17.44
N LEU A 306 24.96 -8.30 -18.38
CA LEU A 306 24.04 -9.43 -18.31
C LEU A 306 24.77 -10.78 -18.26
N ARG A 307 25.78 -10.98 -19.12
CA ARG A 307 26.59 -12.21 -19.13
C ARG A 307 27.30 -12.41 -17.80
N ARG A 308 27.79 -11.35 -17.17
CA ARG A 308 28.44 -11.44 -15.84
C ARG A 308 27.45 -11.95 -14.78
N LEU A 309 26.22 -11.47 -14.77
CA LEU A 309 25.18 -11.93 -13.85
C LEU A 309 24.82 -13.41 -14.07
N MET A 310 24.76 -13.86 -15.33
CA MET A 310 24.45 -15.24 -15.69
C MET A 310 25.65 -16.20 -15.52
N ALA A 311 26.87 -15.67 -15.46
CA ALA A 311 28.10 -16.43 -15.25
C ALA A 311 28.33 -16.82 -13.77
N VAL A 312 27.60 -16.24 -12.82
CA VAL A 312 27.70 -16.58 -11.39
C VAL A 312 27.37 -18.07 -11.20
N LYS A 313 28.37 -18.86 -10.78
CA LYS A 313 28.25 -20.31 -10.53
C LYS A 313 27.98 -20.64 -9.06
N ARG A 314 28.56 -19.86 -8.15
CA ARG A 314 28.37 -19.94 -6.70
C ARG A 314 28.24 -18.52 -6.17
N SER A 315 27.25 -18.29 -5.33
CA SER A 315 27.06 -17.04 -4.62
C SER A 315 26.83 -17.37 -3.16
N ASN A 316 27.40 -16.56 -2.26
CA ASN A 316 27.09 -16.64 -0.83
C ASN A 316 25.69 -16.06 -0.54
N ALA A 317 25.06 -15.39 -1.53
CA ALA A 317 23.69 -14.92 -1.43
C ALA A 317 22.71 -16.10 -1.61
N PRO A 318 21.70 -16.24 -0.73
CA PRO A 318 20.71 -17.33 -0.81
C PRO A 318 19.86 -17.25 -2.08
N VAL A 319 19.77 -16.06 -2.67
CA VAL A 319 19.09 -15.80 -3.93
C VAL A 319 19.94 -14.89 -4.81
N TYR A 320 20.19 -15.33 -6.04
CA TYR A 320 20.94 -14.55 -7.04
C TYR A 320 20.26 -14.59 -8.41
N PHE A 321 20.57 -13.60 -9.24
CA PHE A 321 19.88 -13.31 -10.51
C PHE A 321 19.67 -14.58 -11.37
N LYS A 322 20.74 -15.31 -11.69
CA LYS A 322 20.67 -16.53 -12.51
C LYS A 322 19.73 -17.60 -11.95
N GLN A 323 19.71 -17.79 -10.63
CA GLN A 323 18.84 -18.77 -9.97
C GLN A 323 17.37 -18.39 -10.16
N GLN A 324 17.02 -17.12 -9.98
CA GLN A 324 15.63 -16.67 -10.14
C GLN A 324 15.18 -16.72 -11.60
N VAL A 325 16.05 -16.39 -12.56
CA VAL A 325 15.74 -16.60 -13.98
C VAL A 325 15.52 -18.09 -14.26
N ASN A 326 16.35 -18.99 -13.71
CA ASN A 326 16.16 -20.43 -13.87
C ASN A 326 14.83 -20.91 -13.29
N LEU A 327 14.47 -20.48 -12.08
CA LEU A 327 13.19 -20.83 -11.47
C LEU A 327 12.02 -20.35 -12.31
N LEU A 328 12.06 -19.10 -12.79
CA LEU A 328 11.01 -18.59 -13.68
C LEU A 328 10.94 -19.42 -14.98
N LEU A 329 12.08 -19.72 -15.59
CA LEU A 329 12.14 -20.54 -16.80
C LEU A 329 11.48 -21.91 -16.59
N LEU A 330 11.78 -22.60 -15.49
CA LEU A 330 11.20 -23.91 -15.21
C LEU A 330 9.67 -23.85 -15.10
N ASN A 331 9.13 -22.82 -14.45
CA ASN A 331 7.67 -22.63 -14.38
C ASN A 331 7.05 -22.35 -15.75
N VAL A 332 7.72 -21.56 -16.60
CA VAL A 332 7.27 -21.29 -17.97
C VAL A 332 7.28 -22.56 -18.80
N LEU A 333 8.33 -23.37 -18.70
CA LEU A 333 8.46 -24.63 -19.44
C LEU A 333 7.48 -25.70 -18.96
N GLU A 334 7.15 -25.72 -17.66
CA GLU A 334 6.13 -26.60 -17.10
C GLU A 334 4.75 -26.26 -17.68
N ASN A 335 4.37 -24.98 -17.71
CA ASN A 335 3.12 -24.55 -18.32
C ASN A 335 3.06 -24.82 -19.83
N LEU A 336 4.18 -24.67 -20.52
CA LEU A 336 4.29 -24.99 -21.95
C LEU A 336 4.40 -26.50 -22.24
N LYS A 337 4.47 -27.34 -21.20
CA LYS A 337 4.69 -28.80 -21.31
C LYS A 337 5.97 -29.16 -22.08
N LEU A 338 7.03 -28.38 -21.89
CA LEU A 338 8.35 -28.56 -22.54
C LEU A 338 9.42 -29.09 -21.58
N MET A 339 9.05 -29.48 -20.35
CA MET A 339 10.00 -29.90 -19.32
C MET A 339 10.82 -31.13 -19.71
N ASP A 340 10.20 -32.15 -20.30
CA ASP A 340 10.90 -33.37 -20.72
C ASP A 340 11.91 -33.07 -21.83
N GLN A 341 11.51 -32.23 -22.81
CA GLN A 341 12.39 -31.78 -23.87
C GLN A 341 13.56 -30.95 -23.31
N TYR A 342 13.30 -30.06 -22.35
CA TYR A 342 14.33 -29.25 -21.69
C TYR A 342 15.33 -30.10 -20.91
N ASN A 343 14.86 -31.10 -20.18
CA ASN A 343 15.69 -32.03 -19.41
C ASN A 343 16.56 -32.92 -20.31
N SER A 344 16.12 -33.18 -21.55
CA SER A 344 16.92 -33.91 -22.55
C SER A 344 18.07 -33.12 -23.16
N TYR A 345 18.07 -31.79 -23.01
CA TYR A 345 19.09 -30.93 -23.59
C TYR A 345 20.41 -30.94 -22.79
N THR A 346 21.52 -30.65 -23.48
CA THR A 346 22.81 -30.46 -22.82
C THR A 346 22.77 -29.22 -21.89
N PRO A 347 23.60 -29.18 -20.83
CA PRO A 347 23.69 -28.01 -19.94
C PRO A 347 23.98 -26.70 -20.66
N GLN A 348 24.67 -26.76 -21.81
CA GLN A 348 24.97 -25.60 -22.65
C GLN A 348 23.69 -25.05 -23.32
N THR A 349 22.88 -25.93 -23.89
CA THR A 349 21.59 -25.56 -24.50
C THR A 349 20.60 -25.06 -23.46
N GLN A 350 20.54 -25.70 -22.28
CA GLN A 350 19.74 -25.22 -21.15
C GLN A 350 20.17 -23.81 -20.71
N PHE A 351 21.49 -23.56 -20.62
CA PHE A 351 22.02 -22.24 -20.32
C PHE A 351 21.67 -21.20 -21.39
N ILE A 352 21.69 -21.56 -22.69
CA ILE A 352 21.28 -20.67 -23.79
C ILE A 352 19.82 -20.24 -23.63
N ILE A 353 18.92 -21.16 -23.31
CA ILE A 353 17.49 -20.86 -23.09
C ILE A 353 17.31 -19.97 -21.86
N ASN A 354 18.05 -20.23 -20.79
CA ASN A 354 18.03 -19.42 -19.57
C ASN A 354 18.60 -18.00 -19.82
N LEU A 355 19.66 -17.89 -20.61
CA LEU A 355 20.22 -16.61 -21.05
C LEU A 355 19.25 -15.83 -21.93
N PHE A 356 18.48 -16.51 -22.80
CA PHE A 356 17.42 -15.87 -23.58
C PHE A 356 16.39 -15.21 -22.68
N LEU A 357 15.87 -15.93 -21.67
CA LEU A 357 14.87 -15.39 -20.75
C LEU A 357 15.41 -14.17 -19.99
N ALA A 358 16.65 -14.26 -19.48
CA ALA A 358 17.31 -13.16 -18.82
C ALA A 358 17.46 -11.93 -19.74
N ALA A 359 17.89 -12.15 -20.99
CA ALA A 359 18.05 -11.09 -21.99
C ALA A 359 16.72 -10.43 -22.33
N TYR A 360 15.67 -11.22 -22.56
CA TYR A 360 14.36 -10.73 -22.93
C TYR A 360 13.76 -9.82 -21.85
N ILE A 361 13.73 -10.27 -20.59
CA ILE A 361 13.20 -9.48 -19.47
C ILE A 361 13.97 -8.17 -19.27
N THR A 362 15.31 -8.23 -19.38
CA THR A 362 16.16 -7.06 -19.14
C THR A 362 16.18 -6.08 -20.31
N LEU A 363 15.94 -6.53 -21.55
CA LEU A 363 15.79 -5.65 -22.72
C LEU A 363 14.50 -4.85 -22.69
N ILE A 364 13.39 -5.44 -22.24
CA ILE A 364 12.13 -4.69 -22.07
C ILE A 364 12.26 -3.65 -20.96
N PHE A 365 12.99 -3.99 -19.89
CA PHE A 365 13.32 -3.03 -18.86
C PHE A 365 14.21 -1.89 -19.42
N ARG A 366 15.19 -2.23 -20.25
CA ARG A 366 16.05 -1.26 -20.93
C ARG A 366 15.25 -0.31 -21.82
N SER A 367 14.31 -0.81 -22.63
CA SER A 367 13.47 0.04 -23.49
C SER A 367 12.55 0.97 -22.70
N THR A 368 12.21 0.61 -21.46
CA THR A 368 11.45 1.47 -20.55
C THR A 368 12.34 2.51 -19.82
N MET A 369 13.65 2.30 -19.81
CA MET A 369 14.60 3.09 -19.03
C MET A 369 15.44 4.11 -19.82
N CYS A 370 15.72 3.90 -21.11
CA CYS A 370 16.80 4.59 -21.83
C CYS A 370 16.38 5.70 -22.82
#